data_AF-A0AAT9RLH1-F1
#
_entry.id   AF-A0AAT9RLH1-F1
#
_cell.length_a   1.000
_cell.length_b   1.000
_cell.length_c   1.000
_cell.angle_alpha   90.00
_cell.angle_beta   90.00
_cell.angle_gamma   90.00
#
_symmetry.space_group_name_H-M   'P 1'
#
loop_
_entity.id
_entity.type
_entity.pdbx_description
1 polymer ?
#
loop_
_entity_poly.entity_id
_entity_poly.type
_entity_poly.pdbx_seq_one_letter_code
_entity_poly.pdbx_strand_id
1 'polypeptide(L)'
;MTALLRYQAALLLRSQRWLPPVILYAAFLGIGVRNGQPVLDSLGYTAAALLPVAAWLMRICATNEPPAARSCTGAAAGPVRAHLACVLVAFATAALLGTAATVVVTFISAPTSTDHQTRVEALPAGGAGLLAALTCALLGTAVGALTNWPLLRSPGRAVPALLLGVLLTLVMAGSPARVAITALVDGSRHAIVPAPVLPLAAAGLLTAAATAVACALTTRRAA
;
A
#
# COMPACT_ATOMS: atom_id res chain seq x y z
N MET A 1 -0.18 -22.67 -4.06
CA MET A 1 -0.11 -21.23 -3.69
C MET A 1 1.31 -20.73 -3.68
N THR A 2 2.20 -21.35 -2.90
CA THR A 2 3.64 -21.02 -2.87
C THR A 2 4.30 -20.92 -4.25
N ALA A 3 4.04 -21.88 -5.15
CA ALA A 3 4.56 -21.84 -6.53
C ALA A 3 4.10 -20.60 -7.33
N LEU A 4 2.83 -20.20 -7.19
CA LEU A 4 2.29 -19.01 -7.86
C LEU A 4 2.85 -17.72 -7.28
N LEU A 5 3.05 -17.65 -5.96
CA LEU A 5 3.69 -16.51 -5.31
C LEU A 5 5.13 -16.36 -5.79
N ARG A 6 5.89 -17.46 -5.85
CA ARG A 6 7.27 -17.46 -6.38
C ARG A 6 7.30 -17.03 -7.85
N TYR A 7 6.35 -17.51 -8.65
CA TYR A 7 6.21 -17.12 -10.06
C TYR A 7 5.95 -15.62 -10.21
N GLN A 8 4.92 -15.09 -9.54
CA GLN A 8 4.55 -13.68 -9.62
C GLN A 8 5.63 -12.75 -9.04
N ALA A 9 6.29 -13.16 -7.94
CA ALA A 9 7.42 -12.43 -7.39
C ALA A 9 8.60 -12.41 -8.37
N ALA A 10 8.97 -13.55 -8.97
CA ALA A 10 10.03 -13.60 -9.97
C ALA A 10 9.71 -12.73 -11.19
N LEU A 11 8.46 -12.74 -11.64
CA LEU A 11 8.01 -11.89 -12.74
C LEU A 11 8.12 -10.41 -12.36
N LEU A 12 7.70 -10.02 -11.16
CA LEU A 12 7.80 -8.65 -10.66
C LEU A 12 9.27 -8.21 -10.62
N LEU A 13 10.14 -8.96 -9.96
CA LEU A 13 11.57 -8.64 -9.84
C LEU A 13 12.23 -8.50 -11.22
N ARG A 14 12.00 -9.46 -12.12
CA ARG A 14 12.63 -9.47 -13.46
C ARG A 14 12.10 -8.40 -14.40
N SER A 15 10.87 -7.92 -14.17
CA SER A 15 10.27 -6.88 -15.03
C SER A 15 10.94 -5.53 -14.90
N GLN A 16 11.63 -5.26 -13.78
CA GLN A 16 12.17 -3.94 -13.41
C GLN A 16 11.12 -2.80 -13.37
N ARG A 17 9.84 -3.10 -13.60
CA ARG A 17 8.73 -2.12 -13.61
C ARG A 17 8.37 -1.64 -12.21
N TRP A 18 8.90 -2.30 -11.18
CA TRP A 18 8.80 -1.86 -9.78
C TRP A 18 9.76 -0.71 -9.46
N LEU A 19 10.79 -0.45 -10.29
CA LEU A 19 11.76 0.62 -10.04
C LEU A 19 11.10 2.01 -10.01
N PRO A 20 10.27 2.43 -11.01
CA PRO A 20 9.68 3.77 -10.99
C PRO A 20 8.88 4.10 -9.72
N PRO A 21 7.93 3.27 -9.23
CA PRO A 21 7.20 3.60 -8.01
C PRO A 21 8.11 3.62 -6.77
N VAL A 22 9.11 2.75 -6.68
CA VAL A 22 10.05 2.73 -5.55
C VAL A 22 10.99 3.94 -5.55
N ILE A 23 11.53 4.31 -6.72
CA ILE A 23 12.38 5.49 -6.88
C ILE A 23 11.59 6.75 -6.56
N LEU A 24 10.35 6.86 -7.07
CA LEU A 24 9.48 8.00 -6.77
C LEU A 24 9.17 8.11 -5.28
N TYR A 25 8.89 6.98 -4.62
CA TYR A 25 8.69 6.94 -3.18
C TYR A 25 9.94 7.40 -2.42
N ALA A 26 11.11 6.85 -2.75
CA ALA A 26 12.37 7.23 -2.14
C ALA A 26 12.70 8.72 -2.35
N ALA A 27 12.48 9.26 -3.55
CA ALA A 27 12.66 10.67 -3.84
C ALA A 27 11.70 11.54 -3.02
N PHE A 28 10.42 11.14 -2.92
CA PHE A 28 9.43 11.84 -2.11
C PHE A 28 9.82 11.88 -0.62
N LEU A 29 10.29 10.75 -0.08
CA LEU A 29 10.79 10.69 1.29
C LEU A 29 12.04 11.54 1.50
N GLY A 30 13.01 11.50 0.56
CA GLY A 30 14.23 12.30 0.65
C GLY A 30 13.98 13.81 0.61
N ILE A 31 12.87 14.24 0.00
CA ILE A 31 12.45 15.65 -0.04
C ILE A 31 11.68 16.03 1.24
N GLY A 32 10.77 15.17 1.68
CA GLY A 32 9.82 15.49 2.75
C GLY A 32 10.30 15.19 4.17
N VAL A 33 11.09 14.13 4.35
CA VAL A 33 11.60 13.70 5.65
C VAL A 33 13.00 14.24 5.87
N ARG A 34 13.18 15.04 6.92
CA ARG A 34 14.47 15.63 7.29
C ARG A 34 14.91 15.15 8.66
N ASN A 35 16.23 15.08 8.86
CA ASN A 35 16.83 14.76 10.16
C ASN A 35 16.29 15.70 11.25
N GLY A 36 15.93 15.13 12.40
CA GLY A 36 15.46 15.89 13.56
C GLY A 36 13.99 16.32 13.52
N GLN A 37 13.22 15.97 12.48
CA GLN A 37 11.77 16.20 12.48
C GLN A 37 11.05 15.28 13.49
N PRO A 38 9.89 15.69 14.02
CA PRO A 38 9.06 14.86 14.91
C PRO A 38 8.72 13.51 14.27
N VAL A 39 9.03 12.42 14.98
CA VAL A 39 8.89 11.06 14.45
C VAL A 39 7.48 10.72 13.96
N LEU A 40 6.45 11.15 14.68
CA LEU A 40 5.07 10.79 14.35
C LEU A 40 4.56 11.52 13.10
N ASP A 41 4.97 12.77 12.90
CA ASP A 41 4.65 13.56 11.70
C ASP A 41 5.37 13.00 10.46
N SER A 42 6.67 12.67 10.58
CA SER A 42 7.44 12.04 9.51
C SER A 42 6.87 10.67 9.13
N LEU A 43 6.42 9.88 10.11
CA LEU A 43 5.78 8.58 9.87
C LEU A 43 4.42 8.72 9.18
N GLY A 44 3.61 9.73 9.56
CA GLY A 44 2.35 10.04 8.87
C GLY A 44 2.55 10.39 7.40
N TYR A 45 3.54 11.24 7.10
CA TYR A 45 3.93 11.59 5.73
C TYR A 45 4.40 10.37 4.93
N THR A 46 5.21 9.52 5.56
CA THR A 46 5.77 8.30 4.96
C THR A 46 4.68 7.28 4.61
N ALA A 47 3.72 7.09 5.51
CA ALA A 47 2.58 6.18 5.29
C ALA A 47 1.66 6.69 4.17
N ALA A 48 1.35 8.00 4.13
CA ALA A 48 0.49 8.59 3.11
C ALA A 48 1.00 8.33 1.69
N ALA A 49 2.30 8.52 1.47
CA ALA A 49 2.92 8.31 0.17
C ALA A 49 3.02 6.84 -0.26
N LEU A 50 2.89 5.88 0.67
CA LEU A 50 2.90 4.45 0.35
C LEU A 50 1.62 4.01 -0.38
N LEU A 51 0.50 4.71 -0.16
CA LEU A 51 -0.79 4.37 -0.75
C LEU A 51 -0.78 4.37 -2.30
N PRO A 52 -0.36 5.45 -2.99
CA PRO A 52 -0.22 5.43 -4.46
C PRO A 52 0.79 4.40 -4.95
N VAL A 53 1.88 4.18 -4.20
CA VAL A 53 2.93 3.22 -4.54
C VAL A 53 2.38 1.79 -4.52
N ALA A 54 1.61 1.43 -3.49
CA ALA A 54 0.97 0.13 -3.38
C ALA A 54 -0.07 -0.10 -4.50
N ALA A 55 -0.87 0.92 -4.83
CA ALA A 55 -1.79 0.88 -5.97
C ALA A 55 -1.07 0.66 -7.31
N TRP A 56 0.07 1.33 -7.51
CA TRP A 56 0.89 1.16 -8.72
C TRP A 56 1.54 -0.23 -8.77
N LEU A 57 2.11 -0.72 -7.66
CA LEU A 57 2.65 -2.09 -7.59
C LEU A 57 1.60 -3.15 -7.90
N MET A 58 0.36 -2.97 -7.42
CA MET A 58 -0.76 -3.85 -7.76
C MET A 58 -1.08 -3.82 -9.25
N ARG A 59 -1.07 -2.63 -9.87
CA ARG A 59 -1.23 -2.49 -11.32
C ARG A 59 -0.13 -3.20 -12.10
N ILE A 60 1.12 -3.09 -11.65
CA ILE A 60 2.25 -3.77 -12.28
C ILE A 60 2.02 -5.28 -12.20
N CYS A 61 1.74 -5.83 -11.03
CA CYS A 61 1.48 -7.27 -10.86
C CYS A 61 0.33 -7.77 -11.75
N ALA A 62 -0.76 -6.99 -11.86
CA ALA A 62 -1.91 -7.35 -12.70
C ALA A 62 -1.65 -7.24 -14.22
N THR A 63 -0.59 -6.55 -14.64
CA THR A 63 -0.28 -6.29 -16.06
C THR A 63 1.07 -6.85 -16.50
N ASN A 64 1.77 -7.54 -15.60
CA ASN A 64 3.11 -8.06 -15.87
C ASN A 64 3.09 -9.28 -16.79
N GLU A 65 2.04 -10.09 -16.68
CA GLU A 65 1.88 -11.30 -17.48
C GLU A 65 1.12 -11.01 -18.79
N PRO A 66 1.66 -11.44 -19.96
CA PRO A 66 0.95 -11.36 -21.23
C PRO A 66 -0.39 -12.09 -21.21
N PRO A 67 -1.39 -11.68 -22.02
CA PRO A 67 -2.71 -12.30 -22.00
C PRO A 67 -2.70 -13.82 -22.24
N ALA A 68 -1.86 -14.31 -23.16
CA ALA A 68 -1.75 -15.74 -23.45
C ALA A 68 -1.22 -16.54 -22.26
N ALA A 69 -0.12 -16.07 -21.63
CA ALA A 69 0.45 -16.71 -20.45
C ALA A 69 -0.54 -16.71 -19.27
N ARG A 70 -1.32 -15.64 -19.11
CA ARG A 70 -2.36 -15.52 -18.09
C ARG A 70 -3.49 -16.53 -18.27
N SER A 71 -3.88 -16.83 -19.51
CA SER A 71 -4.85 -17.88 -19.80
C SER A 71 -4.29 -19.26 -19.41
N CYS A 72 -3.01 -19.52 -19.69
CA CYS A 72 -2.35 -20.76 -19.27
C CYS A 72 -2.26 -20.88 -17.73
N THR A 73 -1.89 -19.82 -17.02
CA THR A 73 -1.84 -19.84 -15.54
C THR A 73 -3.23 -19.95 -14.92
N GLY A 74 -4.22 -19.29 -15.53
CA GLY A 74 -5.63 -19.42 -15.17
C GLY A 74 -6.17 -20.83 -15.37
N ALA A 75 -5.84 -21.49 -16.48
CA ALA A 75 -6.24 -22.88 -16.76
C ALA A 75 -5.53 -23.88 -15.83
N ALA A 76 -4.24 -23.70 -15.57
CA ALA A 76 -3.44 -24.64 -14.77
C ALA A 76 -3.72 -24.54 -13.26
N ALA A 77 -3.96 -23.35 -12.73
CA ALA A 77 -4.06 -23.12 -11.29
C ALA A 77 -5.39 -22.50 -10.84
N GLY A 78 -6.25 -22.08 -11.76
CA GLY A 78 -7.51 -21.38 -11.52
C GLY A 78 -7.36 -19.84 -11.57
N PRO A 79 -8.30 -19.12 -12.20
CA PRO A 79 -8.20 -17.66 -12.39
C PRO A 79 -8.17 -16.88 -11.07
N VAL A 80 -8.95 -17.32 -10.07
CA VAL A 80 -8.99 -16.73 -8.73
C VAL A 80 -7.64 -16.84 -8.04
N ARG A 81 -7.05 -18.03 -8.07
CA ARG A 81 -5.78 -18.35 -7.41
C ARG A 81 -4.62 -17.59 -8.06
N ALA A 82 -4.65 -17.41 -9.38
CA ALA A 82 -3.69 -16.59 -10.10
C ALA A 82 -3.81 -15.09 -9.73
N HIS A 83 -5.04 -14.55 -9.70
CA HIS A 83 -5.26 -13.14 -9.32
C HIS A 83 -4.89 -12.86 -7.85
N LEU A 84 -5.28 -13.75 -6.93
CA LEU A 84 -4.94 -13.64 -5.52
C LEU A 84 -3.41 -13.67 -5.31
N ALA A 85 -2.67 -14.45 -6.09
CA ALA A 85 -1.21 -14.43 -6.04
C ALA A 85 -0.63 -13.07 -6.47
N CYS A 86 -1.18 -12.42 -7.50
CA CYS A 86 -0.81 -11.05 -7.86
C CYS A 86 -1.06 -10.05 -6.73
N VAL A 87 -2.25 -10.12 -6.09
CA VAL A 87 -2.62 -9.25 -4.96
C VAL A 87 -1.67 -9.44 -3.79
N LEU A 88 -1.40 -10.69 -3.40
CA LEU A 88 -0.51 -10.99 -2.28
C LEU A 88 0.93 -10.54 -2.55
N VAL A 89 1.45 -10.71 -3.78
CA VAL A 89 2.80 -10.26 -4.13
C VAL A 89 2.89 -8.72 -4.13
N ALA A 90 1.88 -8.03 -4.67
CA ALA A 90 1.82 -6.58 -4.64
C ALA A 90 1.77 -6.04 -3.21
N PHE A 91 0.89 -6.61 -2.37
CA PHE A 91 0.78 -6.26 -0.96
C PHE A 91 2.06 -6.54 -0.20
N ALA A 92 2.65 -7.74 -0.34
CA ALA A 92 3.89 -8.09 0.33
C ALA A 92 5.03 -7.13 -0.05
N THR A 93 5.14 -6.78 -1.33
CA THR A 93 6.16 -5.83 -1.80
C THR A 93 5.95 -4.43 -1.21
N ALA A 94 4.70 -3.94 -1.20
CA ALA A 94 4.37 -2.65 -0.59
C ALA A 94 4.56 -2.64 0.93
N ALA A 95 4.21 -3.74 1.62
CA ALA A 95 4.41 -3.90 3.05
C ALA A 95 5.89 -3.93 3.40
N LEU A 96 6.72 -4.66 2.65
CA LEU A 96 8.18 -4.67 2.83
C LEU A 96 8.76 -3.26 2.64
N LEU A 97 8.37 -2.57 1.57
CA LEU A 97 8.82 -1.19 1.33
C LEU A 97 8.39 -0.24 2.45
N GLY A 98 7.13 -0.33 2.89
CA GLY A 98 6.59 0.45 4.01
C GLY A 98 7.32 0.18 5.32
N THR A 99 7.56 -1.09 5.65
CA THR A 99 8.31 -1.48 6.86
C THR A 99 9.74 -0.93 6.83
N ALA A 100 10.44 -1.04 5.71
CA ALA A 100 11.79 -0.51 5.55
C ALA A 100 11.81 1.02 5.70
N ALA A 101 10.85 1.72 5.09
CA ALA A 101 10.74 3.17 5.21
C ALA A 101 10.40 3.59 6.63
N THR A 102 9.46 2.92 7.31
CA THR A 102 9.14 3.17 8.73
C THR A 102 10.37 3.03 9.59
N VAL A 103 11.14 1.94 9.43
CA VAL A 103 12.37 1.72 10.20
C VAL A 103 13.38 2.85 9.96
N VAL A 104 13.67 3.19 8.71
CA VAL A 104 14.62 4.26 8.37
C VAL A 104 14.16 5.61 8.93
N VAL A 105 12.89 5.95 8.79
CA VAL A 105 12.32 7.21 9.28
C VAL A 105 12.34 7.27 10.81
N THR A 106 12.01 6.18 11.51
CA THR A 106 12.10 6.11 12.97
C THR A 106 13.53 6.31 13.47
N PHE A 107 14.56 5.87 12.72
CA PHE A 107 15.96 6.09 13.07
C PHE A 107 16.46 7.53 12.80
N ILE A 108 15.93 8.19 11.77
CA ILE A 108 16.37 9.52 11.32
C ILE A 108 15.63 10.66 12.04
N SER A 109 14.39 10.43 12.42
CA SER A 109 13.54 11.43 13.08
C SER A 109 13.86 11.59 14.57
N ALA A 110 13.58 12.78 15.10
CA ALA A 110 13.71 13.03 16.53
C ALA A 110 12.59 12.33 17.32
N PRO A 111 12.89 11.68 18.45
CA PRO A 111 11.92 11.05 19.33
C PRO A 111 11.21 12.12 20.19
N THR A 112 10.61 13.11 19.53
CA THR A 112 9.96 14.26 20.16
C THR A 112 8.60 14.54 19.52
N SER A 113 7.73 15.20 20.29
CA SER A 113 6.48 15.80 19.81
C SER A 113 6.74 16.94 18.82
N THR A 114 5.69 17.40 18.13
CA THR A 114 5.72 18.56 17.21
C THR A 114 6.38 19.80 17.82
N ASP A 115 6.12 20.10 19.09
CA ASP A 115 6.70 21.28 19.79
C ASP A 115 8.13 21.05 20.28
N HIS A 116 8.69 19.86 20.06
CA HIS A 116 10.03 19.43 20.51
C HIS A 116 10.27 19.49 22.03
N GLN A 117 9.22 19.75 22.83
CA GLN A 117 9.31 19.87 24.28
C GLN A 117 9.18 18.53 25.00
N THR A 118 8.40 17.61 24.44
CA THR A 118 8.09 16.32 25.07
C THR A 118 8.73 15.18 24.28
N ARG A 119 9.36 14.28 25.02
CA ARG A 119 9.98 13.08 24.45
C ARG A 119 8.90 12.05 24.16
N VAL A 120 8.93 11.48 22.96
CA VAL A 120 8.07 10.37 22.53
C VAL A 120 8.94 9.15 22.40
N GLU A 121 8.52 8.02 22.97
CA GLU A 121 9.28 6.78 22.85
C GLU A 121 9.28 6.29 21.39
N ALA A 122 10.48 6.03 20.85
CA ALA A 122 10.67 5.70 19.44
C ALA A 122 10.07 4.34 19.04
N LEU A 123 10.10 3.35 19.94
CA LEU A 123 9.58 2.01 19.68
C LEU A 123 8.05 1.99 19.48
N PRO A 124 7.23 2.53 20.41
CA PRO A 124 5.79 2.58 20.21
C PRO A 124 5.41 3.53 19.05
N ALA A 125 6.15 4.62 18.83
CA ALA A 125 5.96 5.49 17.67
C ALA A 125 6.19 4.76 16.35
N GLY A 126 7.27 3.96 16.24
CA GLY A 126 7.53 3.10 15.09
C GLY A 126 6.43 2.06 14.88
N GLY A 127 5.89 1.48 15.95
CA GLY A 127 4.74 0.57 15.89
C GLY A 127 3.48 1.24 15.33
N ALA A 128 3.17 2.46 15.79
CA ALA A 128 2.05 3.25 15.27
C ALA A 128 2.23 3.58 13.78
N GLY A 129 3.45 3.99 13.39
CA GLY A 129 3.81 4.24 11.99
C GLY A 129 3.69 3.00 11.11
N LEU A 130 4.09 1.83 11.62
CA LEU A 130 3.96 0.56 10.90
C LEU A 130 2.49 0.20 10.67
N LEU A 131 1.62 0.36 11.66
CA LEU A 131 0.18 0.12 11.51
C LEU A 131 -0.43 1.05 10.46
N ALA A 132 -0.04 2.33 10.44
CA ALA A 132 -0.49 3.28 9.43
C ALA A 132 0.04 2.90 8.02
N ALA A 133 1.31 2.53 7.90
CA ALA A 133 1.90 2.08 6.64
C ALA A 133 1.18 0.82 6.10
N LEU A 134 0.90 -0.17 6.95
CA LEU A 134 0.13 -1.36 6.56
C LEU A 134 -1.30 -1.01 6.14
N THR A 135 -1.95 -0.07 6.83
CA THR A 135 -3.28 0.43 6.46
C THR A 135 -3.27 1.05 5.06
N CYS A 136 -2.28 1.91 4.77
CA CYS A 136 -2.08 2.53 3.46
C CYS A 136 -1.72 1.50 2.37
N ALA A 137 -0.89 0.51 2.69
CA ALA A 137 -0.53 -0.57 1.76
C ALA A 137 -1.75 -1.42 1.38
N LEU A 138 -2.57 -1.82 2.37
CA LEU A 138 -3.82 -2.54 2.15
C LEU A 138 -4.77 -1.74 1.24
N LEU A 139 -5.09 -0.50 1.62
CA LEU A 139 -6.00 0.33 0.84
C LEU A 139 -5.48 0.63 -0.56
N GLY A 140 -4.17 0.90 -0.71
CA GLY A 140 -3.55 1.08 -2.02
C GLY A 140 -3.68 -0.18 -2.89
N THR A 141 -3.46 -1.37 -2.32
CA THR A 141 -3.68 -2.63 -3.05
C THR A 141 -5.15 -2.86 -3.42
N ALA A 142 -6.10 -2.49 -2.55
CA ALA A 142 -7.52 -2.57 -2.83
C ALA A 142 -7.92 -1.65 -4.00
N VAL A 143 -7.48 -0.39 -3.96
CA VAL A 143 -7.69 0.57 -5.06
C VAL A 143 -7.07 0.04 -6.35
N GLY A 144 -5.83 -0.47 -6.29
CA GLY A 144 -5.16 -1.07 -7.45
C GLY A 144 -5.88 -2.30 -8.01
N ALA A 145 -6.47 -3.14 -7.15
CA ALA A 145 -7.24 -4.31 -7.58
C ALA A 145 -8.54 -3.92 -8.29
N LEU A 146 -9.23 -2.88 -7.79
CA LEU A 146 -10.50 -2.40 -8.35
C LEU A 146 -10.34 -1.53 -9.62
N THR A 147 -9.21 -0.85 -9.76
CA THR A 147 -8.97 0.09 -10.88
C THR A 147 -8.25 -0.53 -12.07
N ASN A 148 -7.95 -1.82 -12.01
CA ASN A 148 -7.32 -2.57 -13.10
C ASN A 148 -8.23 -3.66 -13.65
N TRP A 149 -7.72 -4.39 -14.64
CA TRP A 149 -8.34 -5.61 -15.13
C TRP A 149 -8.59 -6.57 -13.95
N PRO A 150 -9.83 -7.03 -13.71
CA PRO A 150 -10.91 -7.15 -14.70
C PRO A 150 -11.81 -5.92 -14.89
N LEU A 151 -11.91 -4.95 -13.99
CA LEU A 151 -12.91 -3.86 -14.12
C LEU A 151 -12.61 -2.90 -15.27
N LEU A 152 -11.35 -2.48 -15.43
CA LEU A 152 -10.93 -1.52 -16.46
C LEU A 152 -9.89 -2.17 -17.40
N ARG A 153 -10.28 -2.35 -18.67
CA ARG A 153 -9.41 -2.93 -19.72
C ARG A 153 -8.51 -1.89 -20.39
N SER A 154 -8.93 -0.62 -20.47
CA SER A 154 -8.16 0.41 -21.17
C SER A 154 -7.21 1.15 -20.19
N PRO A 155 -5.91 1.26 -20.52
CA PRO A 155 -4.97 2.00 -19.67
C PRO A 155 -5.37 3.47 -19.53
N GLY A 156 -6.00 4.06 -20.55
CA GLY A 156 -6.49 5.44 -20.54
C GLY A 156 -7.59 5.73 -19.53
N ARG A 157 -8.30 4.71 -19.01
CA ARG A 157 -9.28 4.88 -17.91
C ARG A 157 -8.77 4.36 -16.57
N ALA A 158 -7.91 3.33 -16.60
CA ALA A 158 -7.36 2.72 -15.39
C ALA A 158 -6.48 3.69 -14.59
N VAL A 159 -5.60 4.45 -15.27
CA VAL A 159 -4.71 5.40 -14.59
C VAL A 159 -5.47 6.55 -13.91
N PRO A 160 -6.39 7.27 -14.56
CA PRO A 160 -7.14 8.33 -13.87
C PRO A 160 -8.05 7.77 -12.77
N ALA A 161 -8.64 6.59 -12.95
CA ALA A 161 -9.43 5.95 -11.89
C ALA A 161 -8.59 5.57 -10.68
N LEU A 162 -7.36 5.08 -10.89
CA LEU A 162 -6.40 4.78 -9.83
C LEU A 162 -6.02 6.05 -9.08
N LEU A 163 -5.66 7.12 -9.80
CA LEU A 163 -5.31 8.41 -9.18
C LEU A 163 -6.47 8.99 -8.37
N LEU A 164 -7.68 8.95 -8.92
CA LEU A 164 -8.89 9.42 -8.25
C LEU A 164 -9.22 8.56 -7.03
N GLY A 165 -9.08 7.22 -7.13
CA GLY A 165 -9.26 6.30 -6.01
C GLY A 165 -8.28 6.57 -4.87
N VAL A 166 -6.99 6.71 -5.19
CA VAL A 166 -5.94 7.10 -4.23
C VAL A 166 -6.29 8.42 -3.55
N LEU A 167 -6.66 9.45 -4.33
CA LEU A 167 -7.02 10.76 -3.80
C LEU A 167 -8.22 10.68 -2.85
N LEU A 168 -9.30 9.98 -3.27
CA LEU A 168 -10.48 9.80 -2.43
C LEU A 168 -10.15 9.03 -1.14
N THR A 169 -9.30 8.00 -1.21
CA THR A 169 -8.88 7.28 0.01
C THR A 169 -8.05 8.15 0.96
N LEU A 170 -7.33 9.16 0.47
CA LEU A 170 -6.57 10.06 1.33
C LEU A 170 -7.43 11.19 1.90
N VAL A 171 -8.39 11.70 1.13
CA VAL A 171 -9.10 12.94 1.45
C VAL A 171 -10.49 12.71 2.05
N MET A 172 -11.18 11.62 1.73
CA MET A 172 -12.56 11.41 2.21
C MET A 172 -12.62 11.25 3.73
N ALA A 173 -13.55 11.98 4.35
CA ALA A 173 -13.86 11.82 5.76
C ALA A 173 -14.35 10.38 6.03
N GLY A 174 -13.83 9.75 7.08
CA GLY A 174 -14.13 8.36 7.40
C GLY A 174 -13.26 7.32 6.67
N SER A 175 -12.40 7.72 5.74
CA SER A 175 -11.43 6.79 5.15
C SER A 175 -10.44 6.28 6.22
N PRO A 176 -10.20 4.95 6.32
CA PRO A 176 -9.26 4.41 7.30
C PRO A 176 -7.83 4.94 7.12
N ALA A 177 -7.39 5.21 5.88
CA ALA A 177 -6.07 5.81 5.64
C ALA A 177 -5.99 7.21 6.25
N ARG A 178 -7.00 8.06 5.99
CA ARG A 178 -7.06 9.41 6.56
C ARG A 178 -7.06 9.35 8.08
N VAL A 179 -7.90 8.50 8.69
CA VAL A 179 -7.99 8.35 10.15
C VAL A 179 -6.67 7.90 10.77
N ALA A 180 -5.96 6.94 10.15
CA ALA A 180 -4.67 6.49 10.64
C ALA A 180 -3.60 7.59 10.56
N ILE A 181 -3.57 8.35 9.47
CA ILE A 181 -2.62 9.46 9.28
C ILE A 181 -2.94 10.60 10.27
N THR A 182 -4.21 11.00 10.40
CA THR A 182 -4.60 12.06 11.34
C THR A 182 -4.32 11.65 12.79
N ALA A 183 -4.50 10.38 13.15
CA ALA A 183 -4.16 9.90 14.48
C ALA A 183 -2.67 10.08 14.79
N LEU A 184 -1.77 9.87 13.82
CA LEU A 184 -0.33 10.12 13.99
C LEU A 184 -0.03 11.61 14.14
N VAL A 185 -0.66 12.47 13.33
CA VAL A 185 -0.47 13.93 13.42
C VAL A 185 -1.00 14.48 14.76
N ASP A 186 -2.19 14.07 15.17
CA ASP A 186 -2.79 14.48 16.45
C ASP A 186 -2.02 13.90 17.64
N GLY A 187 -1.52 12.66 17.51
CA GLY A 187 -0.63 12.06 18.50
C GLY A 187 0.69 12.83 18.64
N SER A 188 1.23 13.38 17.53
CA SER A 188 2.43 14.20 17.54
C SER A 188 2.22 15.47 18.34
N ARG A 189 1.06 16.13 18.17
CA ARG A 189 0.67 17.36 18.87
C ARG A 189 0.44 17.16 20.37
N HIS A 190 -0.17 16.06 20.76
CA HIS A 190 -0.50 15.80 22.17
C HIS A 190 0.54 14.93 22.88
N ALA A 191 1.61 14.52 22.19
CA ALA A 191 2.63 13.59 22.67
C ALA A 191 2.06 12.23 23.13
N ILE A 192 0.97 11.79 22.49
CA ILE A 192 0.31 10.51 22.76
C ILE A 192 0.58 9.59 21.58
N VAL A 193 1.08 8.39 21.84
CA VAL A 193 1.27 7.40 20.78
C VAL A 193 -0.07 6.71 20.48
N PRO A 194 -0.65 6.89 19.28
CA PRO A 194 -1.89 6.25 18.91
C PRO A 194 -1.65 4.77 18.53
N ALA A 195 -2.65 3.93 18.74
CA ALA A 195 -2.68 2.57 18.19
C ALA A 195 -3.80 2.46 17.14
N PRO A 196 -3.53 2.76 15.84
CA PRO A 196 -4.55 2.76 14.79
C PRO A 196 -4.93 1.33 14.33
N VAL A 197 -5.31 0.47 15.28
CA VAL A 197 -5.73 -0.92 15.04
C VAL A 197 -7.09 -1.00 14.33
N LEU A 198 -8.00 -0.08 14.66
CA LEU A 198 -9.34 -0.03 14.05
C LEU A 198 -9.26 0.36 12.55
N PRO A 199 -8.51 1.42 12.15
CA PRO A 199 -8.23 1.69 10.74
C PRO A 199 -7.61 0.51 9.99
N LEU A 200 -6.68 -0.20 10.62
CA LEU A 200 -6.04 -1.38 10.01
C LEU A 200 -7.05 -2.50 9.77
N ALA A 201 -7.88 -2.82 10.76
CA ALA A 201 -8.92 -3.84 10.64
C ALA A 201 -9.93 -3.48 9.53
N ALA A 202 -10.38 -2.22 9.49
CA ALA A 202 -11.27 -1.72 8.45
C ALA A 202 -10.62 -1.81 7.05
N ALA A 203 -9.34 -1.42 6.92
CA ALA A 203 -8.60 -1.56 5.67
C ALA A 203 -8.45 -3.03 5.25
N GLY A 204 -8.22 -3.94 6.20
CA GLY A 204 -8.18 -5.38 5.95
C GLY A 204 -9.49 -5.91 5.39
N LEU A 205 -10.62 -5.54 6.00
CA LEU A 205 -11.96 -5.93 5.53
C LEU A 205 -12.27 -5.36 4.13
N LEU A 206 -11.99 -4.08 3.91
CA LEU A 206 -12.20 -3.44 2.60
C LEU A 206 -11.33 -4.08 1.50
N THR A 207 -10.08 -4.40 1.82
CA THR A 207 -9.15 -5.05 0.89
C THR A 207 -9.58 -6.48 0.58
N ALA A 208 -10.04 -7.23 1.59
CA ALA A 208 -10.59 -8.56 1.41
C ALA A 208 -11.85 -8.53 0.52
N ALA A 209 -12.77 -7.59 0.77
CA ALA A 209 -13.98 -7.40 -0.03
C ALA A 209 -13.64 -7.02 -1.49
N ALA A 210 -12.73 -6.07 -1.69
CA ALA A 210 -12.26 -5.66 -3.01
C ALA A 210 -11.61 -6.83 -3.78
N THR A 211 -10.79 -7.62 -3.09
CA THR A 211 -10.14 -8.82 -3.66
C THR A 211 -11.16 -9.89 -4.00
N ALA A 212 -12.17 -10.12 -3.14
CA ALA A 212 -13.24 -11.06 -3.40
C ALA A 212 -14.08 -10.66 -4.63
N VAL A 213 -14.43 -9.37 -4.75
CA VAL A 213 -15.12 -8.83 -5.93
C VAL A 213 -14.28 -9.02 -7.18
N ALA A 214 -13.00 -8.67 -7.14
CA ALA A 214 -12.09 -8.85 -8.27
C ALA A 214 -12.00 -10.34 -8.68
N CYS A 215 -11.86 -11.25 -7.72
CA CYS A 215 -11.84 -12.69 -7.95
C CYS A 215 -13.16 -13.19 -8.57
N ALA A 216 -14.31 -12.78 -8.06
CA ALA A 216 -15.62 -13.15 -8.61
C ALA A 216 -15.82 -12.62 -10.04
N LEU A 217 -15.25 -11.48 -10.38
CA LEU A 217 -15.28 -10.95 -11.75
C LEU A 217 -14.30 -11.70 -12.68
N THR A 218 -13.18 -12.21 -12.17
CA THR A 218 -12.27 -13.04 -12.97
C THR A 218 -12.88 -14.39 -13.35
N THR A 219 -13.65 -15.03 -12.46
CA THR A 219 -14.34 -16.30 -12.78
C THR A 219 -15.41 -16.12 -13.84
N ARG A 220 -16.26 -15.10 -13.69
CA ARG A 220 -17.34 -14.80 -14.65
C ARG A 220 -16.87 -14.47 -16.07
N ARG A 221 -15.62 -14.06 -16.23
CA ARG A 221 -15.04 -13.68 -17.53
C ARG A 221 -14.11 -14.74 -18.11
N ALA A 222 -13.86 -15.82 -17.37
CA ALA A 222 -13.11 -16.98 -17.81
C ALA A 222 -14.02 -18.16 -18.23
N ALA A 223 -15.29 -18.12 -17.81
CA ALA A 223 -16.39 -18.95 -18.33
C ALA A 223 -16.98 -18.31 -19.60
#